data_AF-A0A4R6G0A3-F1
#
_entry.id   AF-A0A4R6G0A3-F1
#
_cell.length_a   1.000
_cell.length_b   1.000
_cell.length_c   1.000
_cell.angle_alpha   90.00
_cell.angle_beta   90.00
_cell.angle_gamma   90.00
#
_symmetry.space_group_name_H-M   'P 1'
#
loop_
_entity.id
_entity.type
_entity.pdbx_description
1 polymer ?
#
loop_
_entity_poly.entity_id
_entity_poly.type
_entity_poly.pdbx_seq_one_letter_code
_entity_poly.pdbx_strand_id
1 'polypeptide(L)'
;MSEGGDAERRSAGRLERSGYIVAEPFVTTEQLVDDDPQGFLSAIRTLQDDRWRRDAEPVTPEVIDYRAEADDEAVDLVLPGTATLFLAERGSEWLEEVRSAYAAADRDAIASLTKRSVESMKSRERVSFRQAARDLTQRPYGDLRYRGRTLAECVGLANDIEFGVLPLIYAGGDLDDSAFSFVQYLTSERQAGRLEAVIVKRPRELTEIERQVLERKKKKIDEILARDEVLIAPGGQVAVTVTTITIALFVVAVHTPTLTGGMDDIVARRKFARLSRLADDQVAALGRAPSVGDLIDARLKVMSSLY
;
A
#
# COMPACT_ATOMS: atom_id res chain seq x y z
N MET A 1 42.98 -9.02 38.35
CA MET A 1 42.96 -8.24 37.08
C MET A 1 42.14 -9.03 36.08
N SER A 2 41.41 -8.32 35.21
CA SER A 2 40.25 -8.78 34.42
C SER A 2 38.97 -8.72 35.24
N GLU A 3 38.27 -7.58 35.22
CA GLU A 3 37.32 -7.14 34.17
C GLU A 3 36.02 -7.95 34.23
N GLY A 4 34.96 -7.27 34.68
CA GLY A 4 33.59 -7.76 34.64
C GLY A 4 32.70 -6.53 34.63
N GLY A 5 32.80 -5.77 33.55
CA GLY A 5 31.98 -4.59 33.29
C GLY A 5 30.53 -4.95 32.98
N ASP A 6 29.65 -4.04 33.40
CA ASP A 6 28.36 -3.67 32.85
C ASP A 6 27.62 -4.68 31.95
N ALA A 7 26.51 -5.19 32.48
CA ALA A 7 25.37 -5.60 31.66
C ALA A 7 24.05 -5.13 32.30
N GLU A 8 23.96 -3.84 32.59
CA GLU A 8 22.69 -3.16 32.79
C GLU A 8 22.24 -2.54 31.45
N ARG A 9 21.56 -3.33 30.60
CA ARG A 9 20.79 -2.78 29.47
C ARG A 9 19.45 -3.49 29.31
N ARG A 10 18.45 -2.86 29.93
CA ARG A 10 17.12 -2.55 29.39
C ARG A 10 16.42 -3.70 28.65
N SER A 11 15.53 -4.32 29.40
CA SER A 11 14.25 -4.82 28.90
C SER A 11 13.59 -3.80 27.95
N ALA A 12 13.43 -4.17 26.69
CA ALA A 12 12.48 -3.54 25.79
C ALA A 12 11.62 -4.64 25.14
N GLY A 13 10.37 -4.67 25.61
CA GLY A 13 9.16 -5.06 24.90
C GLY A 13 9.22 -6.08 23.78
N ARG A 14 8.72 -7.27 24.10
CA ARG A 14 8.02 -8.22 23.23
C ARG A 14 7.28 -7.53 22.06
N LEU A 15 7.51 -7.98 20.82
CA LEU A 15 6.56 -7.78 19.72
C LEU A 15 6.42 -9.05 18.88
N GLU A 16 5.17 -9.47 18.76
CA GLU A 16 4.65 -10.62 18.02
C GLU A 16 4.76 -10.38 16.51
N ARG A 17 5.02 -11.43 15.71
CA ARG A 17 5.25 -11.27 14.28
C ARG A 17 4.20 -11.93 13.40
N SER A 18 3.89 -11.18 12.35
CA SER A 18 2.73 -11.27 11.50
C SER A 18 3.00 -10.77 10.08
N GLY A 19 2.15 -11.23 9.14
CA GLY A 19 1.81 -10.67 7.81
C GLY A 19 2.91 -10.17 6.86
N TYR A 20 2.85 -10.60 5.60
CA TYR A 20 3.70 -10.08 4.51
C TYR A 20 2.91 -9.08 3.66
N ILE A 21 3.42 -7.85 3.47
CA ILE A 21 2.86 -6.83 2.58
C ILE A 21 3.73 -6.76 1.32
N VAL A 22 3.10 -6.78 0.14
CA VAL A 22 3.76 -6.48 -1.15
C VAL A 22 3.05 -5.29 -1.77
N ALA A 23 3.80 -4.21 -1.95
CA ALA A 23 3.34 -3.02 -2.62
C ALA A 23 3.80 -3.06 -4.07
N GLU A 24 2.90 -3.42 -4.98
CA GLU A 24 3.12 -3.17 -6.40
C GLU A 24 2.61 -1.76 -6.75
N PRO A 25 3.33 -1.01 -7.61
CA PRO A 25 2.85 0.29 -8.08
C PRO A 25 1.63 0.09 -8.99
N PHE A 26 0.44 0.32 -8.46
CA PHE A 26 -0.77 0.52 -9.27
C PHE A 26 -0.81 1.96 -9.80
N VAL A 27 0.14 2.28 -10.68
CA VAL A 27 -0.01 3.44 -11.56
C VAL A 27 -0.66 2.90 -12.82
N THR A 28 -1.94 3.16 -13.03
CA THR A 28 -2.51 2.94 -14.36
C THR A 28 -1.83 3.92 -15.31
N THR A 29 -1.03 3.38 -16.24
CA THR A 29 -0.30 4.13 -17.28
C THR A 29 -1.23 5.01 -18.11
N GLU A 30 -2.54 4.77 -18.06
CA GLU A 30 -3.56 5.57 -18.71
C GLU A 30 -3.54 7.05 -18.33
N GLN A 31 -3.06 7.46 -17.15
CA GLN A 31 -3.03 8.89 -16.78
C GLN A 31 -1.71 9.61 -17.11
N LEU A 32 -0.75 8.91 -17.71
CA LEU A 32 0.52 9.49 -18.11
C LEU A 32 0.49 9.82 -19.59
N VAL A 33 0.98 11.01 -19.95
CA VAL A 33 0.98 11.48 -21.33
C VAL A 33 2.09 10.84 -22.17
N ASP A 34 3.17 10.38 -21.53
CA ASP A 34 4.35 9.86 -22.23
C ASP A 34 4.84 8.52 -21.63
N ASP A 35 4.92 7.50 -22.49
CA ASP A 35 5.76 6.31 -22.30
C ASP A 35 7.24 6.66 -22.54
N ASP A 36 7.77 7.67 -21.84
CA ASP A 36 9.19 8.09 -21.91
C ASP A 36 9.97 7.53 -20.70
N PRO A 37 10.69 6.39 -20.84
CA PRO A 37 11.49 5.83 -19.75
C PRO A 37 12.56 6.80 -19.25
N GLN A 38 13.09 7.69 -20.11
CA GLN A 38 14.06 8.69 -19.67
C GLN A 38 13.40 9.77 -18.81
N GLY A 39 12.17 10.14 -19.13
CA GLY A 39 11.35 11.04 -18.33
C GLY A 39 11.04 10.47 -16.96
N PHE A 40 10.71 9.19 -16.87
CA PHE A 40 10.55 8.48 -15.61
C PHE A 40 11.85 8.49 -14.78
N LEU A 41 12.97 8.02 -15.34
CA LEU A 41 14.25 7.99 -14.63
C LEU A 41 14.71 9.39 -14.17
N SER A 42 14.46 10.42 -14.98
CA SER A 42 14.75 11.82 -14.63
C SER A 42 13.88 12.32 -13.47
N ALA A 43 12.58 11.99 -13.48
CA ALA A 43 11.65 12.31 -12.41
C ALA A 43 12.08 11.66 -11.07
N ILE A 44 12.49 10.39 -11.12
CA ILE A 44 13.03 9.66 -9.96
C ILE A 44 14.23 10.39 -9.36
N ARG A 45 15.24 10.70 -10.19
CA ARG A 45 16.45 11.40 -9.73
C ARG A 45 16.12 12.75 -9.12
N THR A 46 15.20 13.49 -9.75
CA THR A 46 14.74 14.79 -9.26
C THR A 46 14.19 14.68 -7.83
N LEU A 47 13.33 13.69 -7.57
CA LEU A 47 12.76 13.48 -6.24
C LEU A 47 13.78 12.96 -5.24
N GLN A 48 14.71 12.10 -5.65
CA GLN A 48 15.78 11.62 -4.78
C GLN A 48 16.69 12.77 -4.35
N ASP A 49 17.12 13.62 -5.28
CA ASP A 49 17.98 14.78 -5.00
C ASP A 49 17.27 15.81 -4.11
N ASP A 50 15.97 16.02 -4.33
CA ASP A 50 15.14 16.89 -3.50
C ASP A 50 14.93 16.34 -2.08
N ARG A 51 14.68 15.02 -1.95
CA ARG A 51 14.49 14.34 -0.66
C ARG A 51 15.65 14.58 0.30
N TRP A 52 16.89 14.57 -0.20
CA TRP A 52 18.10 14.82 0.62
C TRP A 52 18.21 16.25 1.16
N ARG A 53 17.45 17.20 0.61
CA ARG A 53 17.47 18.62 1.02
C ARG A 53 16.34 18.97 1.98
N ARG A 54 15.49 18.00 2.32
CA ARG A 54 14.28 18.19 3.11
C ARG A 54 14.44 17.68 4.52
N ASP A 55 13.69 18.29 5.44
CA ASP A 55 13.56 17.79 6.80
C ASP A 55 12.65 16.56 6.80
N ALA A 56 13.15 15.46 7.35
CA ALA A 56 12.39 14.22 7.47
C ALA A 56 11.63 14.20 8.81
N GLU A 57 10.31 14.13 8.75
CA GLU A 57 9.43 14.06 9.90
C GLU A 57 8.63 12.74 9.89
N PRO A 58 8.88 11.81 10.82
CA PRO A 58 8.10 10.59 10.93
C PRO A 58 6.72 10.89 11.56
N VAL A 59 5.67 10.40 10.91
CA VAL A 59 4.29 10.43 11.40
C VAL A 59 3.77 9.01 11.50
N THR A 60 3.07 8.69 12.58
CA THR A 60 2.39 7.39 12.71
C THR A 60 0.99 7.55 12.14
N PRO A 61 0.65 6.86 11.03
CA PRO A 61 -0.71 6.90 10.50
C PRO A 61 -1.66 6.22 11.47
N GLU A 62 -2.89 6.72 11.55
CA GLU A 62 -3.97 6.01 12.21
C GLU A 62 -4.30 4.75 11.40
N VAL A 63 -4.57 3.63 12.07
CA VAL A 63 -4.94 2.38 11.41
C VAL A 63 -6.33 1.97 11.87
N ILE A 64 -7.22 1.77 10.90
CA ILE A 64 -8.61 1.35 11.10
C ILE A 64 -8.75 -0.10 10.63
N ASP A 65 -9.24 -0.97 11.53
CA ASP A 65 -9.61 -2.34 11.22
C ASP A 65 -11.04 -2.39 10.67
N TYR A 66 -11.17 -2.44 9.35
CA TYR A 66 -12.47 -2.50 8.69
C TYR A 66 -12.85 -3.95 8.36
N ARG A 67 -13.92 -4.43 8.99
CA ARG A 67 -14.51 -5.74 8.74
C ARG A 67 -15.88 -5.57 8.11
N ALA A 68 -15.93 -5.62 6.79
CA ALA A 68 -17.18 -5.71 6.06
C ALA A 68 -17.93 -7.01 6.42
N GLU A 69 -19.25 -6.97 6.41
CA GLU A 69 -20.06 -8.18 6.54
C GLU A 69 -19.93 -9.06 5.29
N ALA A 70 -20.18 -10.37 5.42
CA ALA A 70 -19.89 -11.35 4.36
C ALA A 70 -20.62 -11.11 3.03
N ASP A 71 -21.77 -10.41 3.06
CA ASP A 71 -22.60 -10.11 1.89
C ASP A 71 -22.45 -8.65 1.40
N ASP A 72 -21.36 -7.97 1.76
CA ASP A 72 -21.13 -6.59 1.36
C ASP A 72 -20.73 -6.48 -0.12
N GLU A 73 -21.74 -6.37 -1.00
CA GLU A 73 -21.59 -6.14 -2.44
C GLU A 73 -21.32 -4.65 -2.80
N ALA A 74 -21.16 -3.76 -1.81
CA ALA A 74 -20.97 -2.32 -2.04
C ALA A 74 -19.62 -1.97 -2.69
N VAL A 75 -19.58 -0.82 -3.39
CA VAL A 75 -18.36 -0.30 -4.01
C VAL A 75 -17.49 0.35 -2.95
N ASP A 76 -16.34 -0.25 -2.72
CA ASP A 76 -15.46 0.10 -1.61
C ASP A 76 -14.06 0.45 -2.14
N LEU A 77 -13.44 1.49 -1.57
CA LEU A 77 -12.06 1.86 -1.87
C LEU A 77 -11.05 0.91 -1.18
N VAL A 78 -11.51 0.13 -0.20
CA VAL A 78 -10.72 -0.82 0.56
C VAL A 78 -11.10 -2.25 0.18
N LEU A 79 -10.23 -2.88 -0.60
CA LEU A 79 -10.46 -4.21 -1.15
C LEU A 79 -10.08 -5.29 -0.11
N PRO A 80 -10.75 -6.46 -0.12
CA PRO A 80 -10.35 -7.56 0.76
C PRO A 80 -8.87 -7.94 0.58
N GLY A 81 -8.12 -8.02 1.67
CA GLY A 81 -6.69 -8.36 1.65
C GLY A 81 -5.78 -7.17 1.35
N THR A 82 -6.27 -5.94 1.52
CA THR A 82 -5.46 -4.72 1.41
C THR A 82 -5.37 -3.95 2.72
N ALA A 83 -4.24 -3.27 2.88
CA ALA A 83 -4.12 -2.09 3.74
C ALA A 83 -4.11 -0.88 2.80
N THR A 84 -5.19 -0.12 2.77
CA THR A 84 -5.33 1.02 1.87
C THR A 84 -4.92 2.30 2.59
N LEU A 85 -3.92 2.99 2.07
CA LEU A 85 -3.51 4.31 2.53
C LEU A 85 -4.44 5.37 1.92
N PHE A 86 -5.08 6.15 2.78
CA PHE A 86 -5.78 7.40 2.47
C PHE A 86 -4.87 8.55 2.89
N LEU A 87 -4.68 9.51 1.99
CA LEU A 87 -3.76 10.63 2.19
C LEU A 87 -4.44 11.93 1.78
N ALA A 88 -4.37 12.94 2.63
CA ALA A 88 -4.80 14.30 2.32
C ALA A 88 -3.92 15.31 3.08
N GLU A 89 -4.17 16.61 2.87
CA GLU A 89 -3.60 17.63 3.76
C GLU A 89 -4.18 17.49 5.18
N ARG A 90 -3.36 17.84 6.19
CA ARG A 90 -3.73 17.74 7.60
C ARG A 90 -4.97 18.58 7.89
N GLY A 91 -5.95 17.98 8.57
CA GLY A 91 -7.23 18.60 8.87
C GLY A 91 -8.22 18.61 7.70
N SER A 92 -7.97 17.83 6.64
CA SER A 92 -8.93 17.62 5.56
C SER A 92 -10.23 17.00 6.07
N GLU A 93 -11.36 17.63 5.75
CA GLU A 93 -12.71 17.10 6.03
C GLU A 93 -12.92 15.71 5.40
N TRP A 94 -12.31 15.47 4.23
CA TRP A 94 -12.41 14.19 3.55
C TRP A 94 -11.77 13.03 4.35
N LEU A 95 -10.65 13.27 5.05
CA LEU A 95 -10.07 12.25 5.93
C LEU A 95 -10.94 11.99 7.16
N GLU A 96 -11.61 13.00 7.71
CA GLU A 96 -12.56 12.81 8.80
C GLU A 96 -13.79 12.00 8.35
N GLU A 97 -14.27 12.23 7.12
CA GLU A 97 -15.31 11.41 6.50
C GLU A 97 -14.84 9.95 6.34
N VAL A 98 -13.61 9.72 5.86
CA VAL A 98 -13.02 8.38 5.75
C VAL A 98 -12.97 7.69 7.12
N ARG A 99 -12.45 8.37 8.15
CA ARG A 99 -12.39 7.81 9.51
C ARG A 99 -13.76 7.40 10.01
N SER A 100 -14.71 8.32 9.94
CA SER A 100 -16.07 8.12 10.44
C SER A 100 -16.76 6.97 9.69
N ALA A 101 -16.66 6.96 8.36
CA ALA A 101 -17.30 5.97 7.51
C ALA A 101 -16.77 4.55 7.76
N TYR A 102 -15.44 4.36 7.78
CA TYR A 102 -14.87 3.03 7.98
C TYR A 102 -14.91 2.56 9.44
N ALA A 103 -14.79 3.47 10.42
CA ALA A 103 -14.93 3.10 11.83
C ALA A 103 -16.36 2.68 12.19
N ALA A 104 -17.37 3.32 11.59
CA ALA A 104 -18.78 2.97 11.77
C ALA A 104 -19.26 1.85 10.84
N ALA A 105 -18.43 1.43 9.88
CA ALA A 105 -18.86 0.59 8.74
C ALA A 105 -20.12 1.16 8.04
N ASP A 106 -20.19 2.49 7.90
CA ASP A 106 -21.32 3.18 7.26
C ASP A 106 -21.22 3.04 5.74
N ARG A 107 -22.03 2.14 5.20
CA ARG A 107 -22.02 1.78 3.78
C ARG A 107 -22.38 2.94 2.86
N ASP A 108 -23.34 3.77 3.25
CA ASP A 108 -23.77 4.88 2.41
C ASP A 108 -22.69 5.96 2.34
N ALA A 109 -22.02 6.21 3.48
CA ALA A 109 -20.87 7.09 3.54
C ALA A 109 -19.68 6.55 2.72
N ILE A 110 -19.35 5.25 2.85
CA ILE A 110 -18.28 4.61 2.06
C ILE A 110 -18.61 4.70 0.56
N ALA A 111 -19.83 4.38 0.14
CA ALA A 111 -20.24 4.45 -1.27
C ALA A 111 -20.14 5.88 -1.82
N SER A 112 -20.51 6.88 -1.02
CA SER A 112 -20.38 8.30 -1.36
C SER A 112 -18.90 8.69 -1.54
N LEU A 113 -18.03 8.31 -0.61
CA LEU A 113 -16.58 8.53 -0.69
C LEU A 113 -15.96 7.87 -1.93
N THR A 114 -16.38 6.64 -2.24
CA THR A 114 -15.95 5.93 -3.45
C THR A 114 -16.36 6.68 -4.71
N LYS A 115 -17.63 7.14 -4.79
CA LYS A 115 -18.13 7.91 -5.93
C LYS A 115 -17.36 9.23 -6.10
N ARG A 116 -17.18 10.00 -5.02
CA ARG A 116 -16.40 11.25 -5.02
C ARG A 116 -14.96 11.01 -5.47
N SER A 117 -14.34 9.92 -5.03
CA SER A 117 -13.00 9.52 -5.45
C SER A 117 -12.94 9.23 -6.95
N VAL A 118 -13.90 8.47 -7.48
CA VAL A 118 -13.99 8.17 -8.91
C VAL A 118 -14.22 9.43 -9.75
N GLU A 119 -15.09 10.34 -9.31
CA GLU A 119 -15.35 11.59 -10.01
C GLU A 119 -14.12 12.51 -10.01
N SER A 120 -13.44 12.66 -8.87
CA SER A 120 -12.17 13.40 -8.75
C SER A 120 -11.11 12.84 -9.69
N MET A 121 -11.02 11.51 -9.84
CA MET A 121 -10.06 10.89 -10.75
C MET A 121 -10.35 11.20 -12.22
N LYS A 122 -11.62 11.18 -12.62
CA LYS A 122 -12.04 11.43 -14.01
C LYS A 122 -11.77 12.86 -14.46
N SER A 123 -11.79 13.82 -13.55
CA SER A 123 -11.54 15.22 -13.85
C SER A 123 -10.05 15.60 -13.87
N ARG A 124 -9.14 14.71 -13.49
CA ARG A 124 -7.70 15.01 -13.44
C ARG A 124 -7.10 15.13 -14.83
N GLU A 125 -6.31 16.17 -15.02
CA GLU A 125 -5.46 16.30 -16.21
C GLU A 125 -4.31 15.29 -16.14
N ARG A 126 -4.02 14.66 -17.29
CA ARG A 126 -2.86 13.79 -17.43
C ARG A 126 -1.59 14.63 -17.44
N VAL A 127 -0.57 14.22 -16.71
CA VAL A 127 0.72 14.93 -16.68
C VAL A 127 1.88 13.98 -16.98
N SER A 128 3.00 14.54 -17.46
CA SER A 128 4.22 13.76 -17.62
C SER A 128 4.88 13.47 -16.27
N PHE A 129 5.69 12.40 -16.19
CA PHE A 129 6.49 12.10 -14.99
C PHE A 129 7.34 13.27 -14.51
N ARG A 130 7.94 14.02 -15.45
CA ARG A 130 8.80 15.17 -15.13
C ARG A 130 8.00 16.32 -14.52
N GLN A 131 6.80 16.56 -15.05
CA GLN A 131 5.92 17.59 -14.51
C GLN A 131 5.46 17.21 -13.10
N ALA A 132 4.99 15.97 -12.91
CA ALA A 132 4.59 15.48 -11.59
C ALA A 132 5.70 15.54 -10.54
N ALA A 133 6.92 15.11 -10.89
CA ALA A 133 8.06 15.23 -9.98
C ALA A 133 8.34 16.69 -9.63
N ARG A 134 8.29 17.60 -10.61
CA ARG A 134 8.46 19.04 -10.37
C ARG A 134 7.37 19.59 -9.44
N ASP A 135 6.12 19.21 -9.63
CA ASP A 135 5.02 19.67 -8.78
C ASP A 135 5.16 19.13 -7.35
N LEU A 136 5.58 17.87 -7.23
CA LEU A 136 5.79 17.21 -5.95
C LEU A 136 6.99 17.81 -5.19
N THR A 137 8.07 18.22 -5.87
CA THR A 137 9.17 18.96 -5.19
C THR A 137 8.76 20.35 -4.70
N GLN A 138 7.57 20.84 -5.04
CA GLN A 138 6.99 22.04 -4.43
C GLN A 138 6.08 21.74 -3.24
N ARG A 139 5.62 20.50 -3.05
CA ARG A 139 4.66 20.17 -1.99
C ARG A 139 5.27 19.19 -0.98
N PRO A 140 4.67 19.00 0.21
CA PRO A 140 5.01 17.88 1.06
C PRO A 140 4.71 16.54 0.37
N TYR A 141 5.60 15.57 0.59
CA TYR A 141 5.44 14.18 0.16
C TYR A 141 6.17 13.29 1.17
N GLY A 142 6.00 11.98 1.10
CA GLY A 142 6.62 11.08 2.06
C GLY A 142 6.78 9.64 1.60
N ASP A 143 7.44 8.85 2.44
CA ASP A 143 7.56 7.42 2.24
C ASP A 143 6.67 6.69 3.25
N LEU A 144 5.81 5.80 2.75
CA LEU A 144 5.10 4.87 3.62
C LEU A 144 6.01 3.70 3.93
N ARG A 145 6.13 3.35 5.21
CA ARG A 145 6.94 2.24 5.69
C ARG A 145 6.16 1.32 6.62
N TYR A 146 6.60 0.06 6.68
CA TYR A 146 6.14 -0.94 7.64
C TYR A 146 7.34 -1.71 8.20
N ARG A 147 7.48 -1.74 9.54
CA ARG A 147 8.62 -2.35 10.24
C ARG A 147 9.98 -1.86 9.69
N GLY A 148 10.09 -0.56 9.44
CA GLY A 148 11.30 0.08 8.92
C GLY A 148 11.56 -0.12 7.41
N ARG A 149 10.71 -0.88 6.70
CA ARG A 149 10.82 -1.08 5.25
C ARG A 149 9.92 -0.13 4.50
N THR A 150 10.43 0.48 3.46
CA THR A 150 9.61 1.31 2.58
C THR A 150 8.68 0.45 1.73
N LEU A 151 7.37 0.70 1.85
CA LEU A 151 6.32 0.10 1.04
C LEU A 151 6.05 0.95 -0.21
N ALA A 152 6.03 2.27 -0.06
CA ALA A 152 5.83 3.20 -1.17
C ALA A 152 6.68 4.45 -0.96
N GLU A 153 7.36 4.88 -2.02
CA GLU A 153 8.23 6.06 -2.01
C GLU A 153 7.59 7.25 -2.73
N CYS A 154 7.94 8.46 -2.27
CA CYS A 154 7.51 9.72 -2.88
C CYS A 154 5.98 9.89 -2.99
N VAL A 155 5.26 9.37 -2.01
CA VAL A 155 3.81 9.45 -1.89
C VAL A 155 3.40 10.89 -1.56
N GLY A 156 2.66 11.54 -2.44
CA GLY A 156 2.09 12.87 -2.19
C GLY A 156 1.03 13.28 -3.20
N LEU A 157 0.56 14.53 -3.09
CA LEU A 157 -0.56 15.08 -3.86
C LEU A 157 -0.06 16.09 -4.90
N ALA A 158 -0.16 15.74 -6.19
CA ALA A 158 0.18 16.65 -7.30
C ALA A 158 -1.06 17.41 -7.80
N ASN A 159 -0.88 18.50 -8.57
CA ASN A 159 -1.93 19.10 -9.42
C ASN A 159 -3.33 19.25 -8.79
N ASP A 160 -3.42 20.02 -7.71
CA ASP A 160 -4.68 20.34 -7.02
C ASP A 160 -5.51 19.11 -6.62
N ILE A 161 -4.87 17.94 -6.55
CA ILE A 161 -5.46 16.72 -6.02
C ILE A 161 -5.67 16.94 -4.51
N GLU A 162 -6.93 16.92 -4.11
CA GLU A 162 -7.34 17.08 -2.72
C GLU A 162 -6.95 15.87 -1.85
N PHE A 163 -7.01 14.66 -2.43
CA PHE A 163 -6.72 13.42 -1.72
C PHE A 163 -6.18 12.30 -2.62
N GLY A 164 -5.47 11.37 -1.98
CA GLY A 164 -4.89 10.18 -2.58
C GLY A 164 -5.38 8.90 -1.89
N VAL A 165 -5.53 7.84 -2.69
CA VAL A 165 -5.86 6.48 -2.25
C VAL A 165 -4.84 5.52 -2.83
N LEU A 166 -4.13 4.75 -1.99
CA LEU A 166 -3.12 3.79 -2.39
C LEU A 166 -3.37 2.42 -1.73
N PRO A 167 -3.91 1.44 -2.47
CA PRO A 167 -4.09 0.09 -1.94
C PRO A 167 -2.76 -0.65 -1.85
N LEU A 168 -2.49 -1.29 -0.70
CA LEU A 168 -1.32 -2.14 -0.49
C LEU A 168 -1.80 -3.57 -0.25
N ILE A 169 -1.46 -4.47 -1.16
CA ILE A 169 -1.86 -5.87 -1.03
C ILE A 169 -1.00 -6.57 0.01
N TYR A 170 -1.63 -7.40 0.82
CA TYR A 170 -0.89 -8.26 1.75
C TYR A 170 -1.39 -9.70 1.69
N ALA A 171 -0.49 -10.63 2.02
CA ALA A 171 -0.75 -12.06 1.87
C ALA A 171 -1.88 -12.57 2.81
N GLY A 172 -2.19 -11.81 3.85
CA GLY A 172 -3.02 -12.18 4.99
C GLY A 172 -2.24 -12.12 6.32
N GLY A 173 -2.91 -12.46 7.41
CA GLY A 173 -2.37 -12.38 8.77
C GLY A 173 -2.53 -11.01 9.42
N ASP A 174 -2.19 -10.90 10.70
CA ASP A 174 -2.50 -9.72 11.52
C ASP A 174 -1.42 -8.64 11.42
N LEU A 175 -1.55 -7.67 10.52
CA LEU A 175 -0.57 -6.58 10.44
C LEU A 175 -0.43 -5.85 11.78
N ASP A 176 0.81 -5.51 12.16
CA ASP A 176 1.10 -4.74 13.37
C ASP A 176 0.90 -3.26 13.09
N ASP A 177 -0.16 -2.69 13.62
CA ASP A 177 -0.58 -1.31 13.32
C ASP A 177 0.46 -0.28 13.74
N SER A 178 1.11 -0.52 14.87
CA SER A 178 2.17 0.36 15.39
C SER A 178 3.44 0.35 14.53
N ALA A 179 3.57 -0.64 13.64
CA ALA A 179 4.72 -0.77 12.77
C ALA A 179 4.61 0.05 11.48
N PHE A 180 3.45 0.65 11.20
CA PHE A 180 3.32 1.59 10.11
C PHE A 180 3.92 2.96 10.48
N SER A 181 4.60 3.57 9.52
CA SER A 181 5.08 4.94 9.65
C SER A 181 5.07 5.63 8.29
N PHE A 182 4.69 6.90 8.25
CA PHE A 182 4.77 7.76 7.09
C PHE A 182 5.84 8.84 7.33
N VAL A 183 6.96 8.75 6.61
CA VAL A 183 8.06 9.71 6.76
C VAL A 183 7.85 10.84 5.77
N GLN A 184 7.44 12.00 6.26
CA GLN A 184 7.21 13.19 5.45
C GLN A 184 8.51 13.92 5.21
N TYR A 185 8.70 14.44 4.01
CA TYR A 185 9.81 15.29 3.61
C TYR A 185 9.29 16.71 3.41
N LEU A 186 9.67 17.60 4.31
CA LEU A 186 9.21 19.00 4.35
C LEU A 186 10.33 19.94 3.91
N THR A 187 9.97 21.06 3.28
CA THR A 187 10.94 22.16 3.11
C THR A 187 10.89 23.06 4.34
N SER A 188 12.04 23.62 4.71
CA SER A 188 12.19 24.48 5.90
C SER A 188 11.23 25.68 5.92
N GLU A 189 10.77 26.12 4.75
CA GLU A 189 9.86 27.26 4.59
C GLU A 189 8.37 26.85 4.58
N ARG A 190 8.02 25.56 4.41
CA ARG A 190 6.63 25.11 4.23
C ARG A 190 6.21 24.12 5.30
N GLN A 191 5.93 24.66 6.48
CA GLN A 191 5.15 23.94 7.51
C GLN A 191 3.65 23.86 7.17
N ALA A 192 3.16 24.71 6.25
CA ALA A 192 1.82 24.61 5.67
C ALA A 192 1.75 23.47 4.65
N GLY A 193 0.60 22.79 4.56
CA GLY A 193 0.38 21.66 3.63
C GLY A 193 0.94 20.32 4.12
N ARG A 194 1.23 20.18 5.42
CA ARG A 194 1.58 18.89 6.04
C ARG A 194 0.54 17.84 5.65
N LEU A 195 1.00 16.63 5.35
CA LEU A 195 0.12 15.53 5.00
C LEU A 195 -0.36 14.81 6.25
N GLU A 196 -1.52 14.18 6.11
CA GLU A 196 -2.10 13.29 7.09
C GLU A 196 -2.50 11.99 6.39
N ALA A 197 -2.26 10.88 7.09
CA ALA A 197 -2.36 9.54 6.54
C ALA A 197 -3.23 8.68 7.46
N VAL A 198 -4.23 8.02 6.87
CA VAL A 198 -5.06 7.01 7.51
C VAL A 198 -4.90 5.72 6.73
N ILE A 199 -4.69 4.60 7.41
CA ILE A 199 -4.64 3.28 6.80
C ILE A 199 -5.91 2.54 7.18
N VAL A 200 -6.67 2.08 6.20
CA VAL A 200 -7.80 1.18 6.46
C VAL A 200 -7.38 -0.22 6.02
N LYS A 201 -7.36 -1.15 6.96
CA LYS A 201 -7.09 -2.56 6.69
C LYS A 201 -8.41 -3.29 6.50
N ARG A 202 -8.52 -4.05 5.42
CA ARG A 202 -9.60 -5.03 5.25
C ARG A 202 -9.01 -6.43 5.19
N PRO A 203 -9.13 -7.25 6.26
CA PRO A 203 -8.73 -8.64 6.19
C PRO A 203 -9.60 -9.37 5.16
N ARG A 204 -9.00 -10.38 4.54
CA ARG A 204 -9.74 -11.32 3.69
C ARG A 204 -9.82 -12.67 4.39
N GLU A 205 -10.85 -13.42 4.02
CA GLU A 205 -10.94 -14.82 4.40
C GLU A 205 -9.82 -15.61 3.73
N LEU A 206 -9.08 -16.35 4.54
CA LEU A 206 -8.02 -17.24 4.06
C LEU A 206 -8.62 -18.62 3.78
N THR A 207 -8.29 -19.19 2.63
CA THR A 207 -8.56 -20.61 2.40
C THR A 207 -7.74 -21.46 3.37
N GLU A 208 -8.13 -22.71 3.56
CA GLU A 208 -7.39 -23.62 4.44
C GLU A 208 -5.94 -23.80 3.98
N ILE A 209 -5.70 -23.86 2.67
CA ILE A 209 -4.34 -23.98 2.13
C ILE A 209 -3.55 -22.70 2.41
N GLU A 210 -4.13 -21.52 2.20
CA GLU A 210 -3.46 -20.24 2.49
C GLU A 210 -3.15 -20.08 3.98
N ARG A 211 -4.06 -20.50 4.85
CA ARG A 211 -3.86 -20.54 6.30
C ARG A 211 -2.69 -21.46 6.66
N GLN A 212 -2.67 -22.69 6.13
CA GLN A 212 -1.57 -23.63 6.35
C GLN A 212 -0.22 -23.11 5.83
N VAL A 213 -0.19 -22.44 4.68
CA VAL A 213 1.04 -21.84 4.13
C VAL A 213 1.54 -20.72 5.04
N LEU A 214 0.65 -19.85 5.50
CA LEU A 214 1.00 -18.77 6.44
C LEU A 214 1.46 -19.33 7.80
N GLU A 215 0.83 -20.38 8.32
CA GLU A 215 1.22 -21.03 9.57
C GLU A 215 2.58 -21.74 9.48
N ARG A 216 2.84 -22.48 8.40
CA ARG A 216 4.15 -23.12 8.16
C ARG A 216 5.25 -22.08 8.07
N LYS A 217 4.98 -20.95 7.41
CA LYS A 217 5.90 -19.82 7.35
C LYS A 217 6.06 -19.18 8.71
N LYS A 218 5.00 -18.97 9.50
CA LYS A 218 5.11 -18.46 10.87
C LYS A 218 6.13 -19.27 11.66
N LYS A 219 6.02 -20.59 11.64
CA LYS A 219 6.98 -21.49 12.30
C LYS A 219 8.41 -21.36 11.75
N LYS A 220 8.59 -21.35 10.43
CA LYS A 220 9.92 -21.22 9.81
C LYS A 220 10.56 -19.85 10.06
N ILE A 221 9.75 -18.80 10.08
CA ILE A 221 10.16 -17.45 10.44
C ILE A 221 10.55 -17.45 11.92
N ASP A 222 9.71 -17.94 12.83
CA ASP A 222 10.03 -18.05 14.26
C ASP A 222 11.38 -18.77 14.49
N GLU A 223 11.67 -19.80 13.69
CA GLU A 223 12.95 -20.52 13.69
C GLU A 223 14.13 -19.72 13.09
N ILE A 224 13.92 -18.95 12.02
CA ILE A 224 14.94 -18.07 11.41
C ILE A 224 15.22 -16.87 12.33
N LEU A 225 14.21 -16.35 13.01
CA LEU A 225 14.30 -15.25 13.94
C LEU A 225 14.94 -15.61 15.27
N ALA A 226 14.95 -16.90 15.61
CA ALA A 226 15.79 -17.43 16.68
C ALA A 226 17.30 -17.43 16.32
N ARG A 227 17.67 -17.10 15.08
CA ARG A 227 19.07 -17.15 14.58
C ARG A 227 19.65 -15.78 14.17
N ASP A 228 19.06 -14.67 14.60
CA ASP A 228 19.56 -13.29 14.39
C ASP A 228 19.84 -12.83 12.94
N GLU A 229 19.57 -13.65 11.93
CA GLU A 229 19.71 -13.28 10.52
C GLU A 229 18.37 -12.82 9.95
N VAL A 230 18.26 -11.49 9.77
CA VAL A 230 17.10 -10.80 9.21
C VAL A 230 16.82 -11.26 7.78
N LEU A 231 15.97 -12.27 7.62
CA LEU A 231 15.62 -12.86 6.34
C LEU A 231 14.27 -12.32 5.83
N ILE A 232 14.32 -11.31 4.97
CA ILE A 232 13.25 -11.11 3.99
C ILE A 232 13.96 -10.88 2.66
N ALA A 233 13.91 -11.90 1.82
CA ALA A 233 14.42 -11.83 0.46
C ALA A 233 13.64 -10.74 -0.31
N PRO A 234 14.30 -9.76 -0.95
CA PRO A 234 13.75 -9.24 -2.20
C PRO A 234 13.55 -10.45 -3.11
N GLY A 235 12.38 -10.58 -3.76
CA GLY A 235 12.15 -11.67 -4.70
C GLY A 235 13.29 -11.73 -5.73
N GLY A 236 14.14 -12.75 -5.63
CA GLY A 236 15.14 -13.09 -6.63
C GLY A 236 14.55 -14.08 -7.63
N GLN A 237 15.00 -14.22 -8.87
CA GLN A 237 16.07 -13.62 -9.64
C GLN A 237 15.77 -13.98 -11.11
N VAL A 238 15.72 -13.00 -12.02
CA VAL A 238 16.36 -13.11 -13.34
C VAL A 238 17.01 -11.76 -13.62
N ALA A 239 18.26 -11.82 -14.05
CA ALA A 239 19.16 -10.72 -14.32
C ALA A 239 18.56 -9.59 -15.16
N VAL A 240 18.08 -8.52 -14.51
CA VAL A 240 18.56 -7.15 -14.66
C VAL A 240 18.37 -6.48 -13.31
N THR A 241 19.44 -5.93 -12.76
CA THR A 241 19.46 -5.13 -11.54
C THR A 241 18.62 -3.87 -11.72
N VAL A 242 17.32 -3.98 -11.48
CA VAL A 242 16.46 -2.84 -11.15
C VAL A 242 15.96 -3.14 -9.76
N THR A 243 16.60 -2.52 -8.76
CA THR A 243 15.99 -2.30 -7.46
C THR A 243 14.54 -1.92 -7.74
N THR A 244 13.57 -2.74 -7.32
CA THR A 244 12.15 -2.39 -7.42
C THR A 244 11.93 -1.27 -6.43
N ILE A 245 12.37 -0.06 -6.79
CA ILE A 245 12.00 1.16 -6.13
C ILE A 245 10.53 1.30 -6.53
N THR A 246 9.63 0.95 -5.63
CA THR A 246 8.21 1.31 -5.76
C THR A 246 8.14 2.82 -5.58
N ILE A 247 8.49 3.54 -6.64
CA ILE A 247 8.31 4.97 -6.71
C ILE A 247 6.86 5.14 -7.07
N ALA A 248 6.03 5.26 -6.03
CA ALA A 248 4.70 5.82 -6.15
C ALA A 248 4.90 7.32 -6.43
N LEU A 249 5.42 7.64 -7.62
CA LEU A 249 5.58 9.00 -8.15
C LEU A 249 4.24 9.74 -8.19
N PHE A 250 3.16 8.99 -7.99
CA PHE A 250 1.79 9.42 -7.85
C PHE A 250 1.13 8.56 -6.78
N VAL A 251 0.40 9.18 -5.87
CA VAL A 251 -0.84 8.54 -5.42
C VAL A 251 -1.84 8.72 -6.56
N VAL A 252 -1.69 7.89 -7.60
CA VAL A 252 -2.80 7.62 -8.50
C VAL A 252 -3.81 6.92 -7.61
N ALA A 253 -4.88 7.62 -7.24
CA ALA A 253 -6.09 6.93 -6.85
C ALA A 253 -6.34 5.94 -7.99
N VAL A 254 -6.30 4.65 -7.69
CA VAL A 254 -6.40 3.61 -8.71
C VAL A 254 -7.77 3.74 -9.35
N HIS A 255 -7.83 4.33 -10.55
CA HIS A 255 -8.95 4.11 -11.43
C HIS A 255 -8.72 2.75 -12.07
N THR A 256 -9.34 1.73 -11.51
CA THR A 256 -9.58 0.46 -12.20
C THR A 256 -10.47 0.77 -13.41
N PRO A 257 -9.98 0.67 -14.67
CA PRO A 257 -10.69 1.14 -15.86
C PRO A 257 -12.02 0.40 -16.16
N THR A 258 -12.41 -0.59 -15.35
CA THR A 258 -13.69 -1.28 -15.45
C THR A 258 -14.86 -0.60 -14.72
N LEU A 259 -14.62 0.32 -13.76
CA LEU A 259 -15.71 0.90 -12.93
C LEU A 259 -16.51 2.04 -13.59
N THR A 260 -16.39 2.24 -14.92
CA THR A 260 -17.16 3.27 -15.66
C THR A 260 -18.22 2.70 -16.61
N GLY A 261 -18.27 1.38 -16.80
CA GLY A 261 -19.40 0.73 -17.46
C GLY A 261 -20.60 0.69 -16.52
N GLY A 262 -21.63 1.49 -16.78
CA GLY A 262 -22.78 1.67 -15.88
C GLY A 262 -23.48 0.36 -15.49
N MET A 263 -24.03 0.31 -14.27
CA MET A 263 -24.99 -0.64 -13.64
C MET A 263 -24.90 -2.18 -13.88
N ASP A 264 -24.28 -2.69 -14.95
CA ASP A 264 -23.97 -4.11 -15.20
C ASP A 264 -22.71 -4.60 -14.44
N ASP A 265 -22.06 -3.70 -13.71
CA ASP A 265 -20.77 -3.87 -13.01
C ASP A 265 -20.83 -4.73 -11.73
N ILE A 266 -22.03 -5.11 -11.28
CA ILE A 266 -22.20 -6.08 -10.18
C ILE A 266 -21.56 -7.44 -10.53
N VAL A 267 -21.52 -7.81 -11.81
CA VAL A 267 -20.92 -9.07 -12.29
C VAL A 267 -19.39 -9.03 -12.29
N ALA A 268 -18.77 -7.92 -12.68
CA ALA A 268 -17.32 -7.74 -12.59
C ALA A 268 -16.84 -7.69 -11.13
N ARG A 269 -17.68 -7.17 -10.22
CA ARG A 269 -17.43 -7.14 -8.77
C ARG A 269 -17.62 -8.49 -8.08
N ARG A 270 -18.63 -9.28 -8.47
CA ARG A 270 -18.72 -10.70 -8.08
C ARG A 270 -17.53 -11.50 -8.56
N LYS A 271 -17.04 -11.20 -9.77
CA LYS A 271 -15.77 -11.74 -10.25
C LYS A 271 -14.63 -11.27 -9.36
N PHE A 272 -14.50 -9.98 -9.03
CA PHE A 272 -13.44 -9.46 -8.16
C PHE A 272 -13.41 -10.13 -6.76
N ALA A 273 -14.54 -10.20 -6.06
CA ALA A 273 -14.62 -10.87 -4.76
C ALA A 273 -14.29 -12.38 -4.86
N ARG A 274 -14.75 -13.07 -5.91
CA ARG A 274 -14.37 -14.46 -6.20
C ARG A 274 -12.91 -14.63 -6.62
N LEU A 275 -12.32 -13.64 -7.29
CA LEU A 275 -10.97 -13.63 -7.84
C LEU A 275 -9.93 -13.17 -6.81
N SER A 276 -10.35 -12.45 -5.76
CA SER A 276 -9.51 -12.20 -4.57
C SER A 276 -9.21 -13.50 -3.79
N ARG A 277 -9.98 -14.56 -4.04
CA ARG A 277 -9.66 -15.95 -3.69
C ARG A 277 -8.97 -16.59 -4.88
N LEU A 278 -7.83 -17.23 -4.63
CA LEU A 278 -7.27 -18.14 -5.61
C LEU A 278 -8.25 -19.30 -5.78
N ALA A 279 -8.67 -19.57 -7.01
CA ALA A 279 -9.51 -20.72 -7.31
C ALA A 279 -8.74 -22.03 -7.01
N ASP A 280 -9.45 -23.11 -6.68
CA ASP A 280 -8.82 -24.37 -6.24
C ASP A 280 -7.82 -24.92 -7.28
N ASP A 281 -8.09 -24.71 -8.57
CA ASP A 281 -7.19 -25.06 -9.66
C ASP A 281 -5.95 -24.18 -9.72
N GLN A 282 -6.08 -22.88 -9.46
CA GLN A 282 -4.94 -21.96 -9.32
C GLN A 282 -4.09 -22.33 -8.12
N VAL A 283 -4.71 -22.66 -6.98
CA VAL A 283 -3.99 -23.15 -5.79
C VAL A 283 -3.30 -24.48 -6.08
N ALA A 284 -3.97 -25.40 -6.79
CA ALA A 284 -3.38 -26.68 -7.19
C ALA A 284 -2.19 -26.49 -8.15
N ALA A 285 -2.25 -25.49 -9.04
CA ALA A 285 -1.18 -25.17 -9.97
C ALA A 285 0.09 -24.65 -9.27
N LEU A 286 -0.01 -24.11 -8.05
CA LEU A 286 1.16 -23.72 -7.26
C LEU A 286 1.91 -24.93 -6.62
N GLY A 287 1.36 -26.14 -6.75
CA GLY A 287 1.97 -27.37 -6.25
C GLY A 287 1.74 -27.63 -4.75
N ARG A 288 2.46 -28.61 -4.19
CA ARG A 288 2.21 -29.11 -2.81
C ARG A 288 2.70 -28.19 -1.68
N ALA A 289 3.54 -27.21 -1.99
CA ALA A 289 4.17 -26.35 -1.00
C ALA A 289 4.48 -24.95 -1.59
N PRO A 290 3.44 -24.19 -1.98
CA PRO A 290 3.64 -22.86 -2.55
C PRO A 290 4.31 -21.92 -1.54
N SER A 291 5.20 -21.07 -2.06
CA SER A 291 5.79 -19.98 -1.29
C SER A 291 4.77 -18.84 -1.12
N VAL A 292 4.99 -17.96 -0.14
CA VAL A 292 4.17 -16.72 -0.03
C VAL A 292 4.40 -15.81 -1.24
N GLY A 293 5.59 -15.83 -1.85
CA GLY A 293 5.82 -15.13 -3.11
C GLY A 293 4.88 -15.66 -4.19
N ASP A 294 4.80 -16.98 -4.34
CA ASP A 294 3.92 -17.62 -5.32
C ASP A 294 2.44 -17.28 -5.09
N LEU A 295 2.01 -17.21 -3.82
CA LEU A 295 0.65 -16.77 -3.47
C LEU A 295 0.40 -15.30 -3.82
N ILE A 296 1.39 -14.43 -3.60
CA ILE A 296 1.30 -13.01 -3.94
C ILE A 296 1.31 -12.85 -5.46
N ASP A 297 2.26 -13.45 -6.16
CA ASP A 297 2.38 -13.40 -7.62
C ASP A 297 1.11 -13.94 -8.31
N ALA A 298 0.56 -15.05 -7.81
CA ALA A 298 -0.70 -15.58 -8.30
C ALA A 298 -1.85 -14.58 -8.12
N ARG A 299 -1.90 -13.87 -6.99
CA ARG A 299 -2.92 -12.83 -6.77
C ARG A 299 -2.70 -11.60 -7.61
N LEU A 300 -1.46 -11.13 -7.73
CA LEU A 300 -1.12 -10.02 -8.59
C LEU A 300 -1.53 -10.32 -10.03
N LYS A 301 -1.29 -11.55 -10.49
CA LYS A 301 -1.75 -12.03 -11.81
C LYS A 301 -3.27 -12.04 -11.95
N VAL A 302 -4.00 -12.43 -10.91
CA VAL A 302 -5.46 -12.41 -10.92
C VAL A 302 -5.98 -10.98 -10.94
N MET A 303 -5.43 -10.09 -10.13
CA MET A 303 -5.83 -8.69 -10.12
C MET A 303 -5.42 -7.96 -11.40
N SER A 304 -4.25 -8.27 -11.98
CA SER A 304 -3.82 -7.70 -13.25
C SER A 304 -4.69 -8.15 -14.41
N SER A 305 -5.34 -9.33 -14.31
CA SER A 305 -6.29 -9.81 -15.33
C SER A 305 -7.67 -9.15 -15.26
N LEU A 306 -7.90 -8.29 -14.26
CA LEU A 306 -9.12 -7.51 -14.08
C LEU A 306 -9.06 -6.14 -14.77
N TYR A 307 -7.92 -5.82 -15.39
CA TYR A 307 -7.61 -4.59 -16.13
C TYR A 307 -7.15 -4.93 -17.53
#